data_AF-A0A819LQL5-F1
#
_entry.id   AF-A0A819LQL5-F1
#
_cell.length_a   1.000
_cell.length_b   1.000
_cell.length_c   1.000
_cell.angle_alpha   90.00
_cell.angle_beta   90.00
_cell.angle_gamma   90.00
#
_symmetry.space_group_name_H-M   'P 1'
#
loop_
_entity.id
_entity.type
_entity.pdbx_description
1 polymer ?
#
loop_
_entity_poly.entity_id
_entity_poly.type
_entity_poly.pdbx_seq_one_letter_code
_entity_poly.pdbx_strand_id
1 'polypeptide(L)'
;NLLTKKKQKTKIKTESEVAAINIVHKYTQIPLPKVVAYSSDNKNEFEVEWIVMTRSNGKPLRSSSKTNDIWPNLSIDQQKSIINELVEYVAQFHNSIPRSNQIGNYKMNGEIGADSNKMGP
;
A
#
# COMPACT_ATOMS: atom_id res chain seq x y z
N ASN A 1 15.61 -23.22 -12.70
CA ASN A 1 14.36 -23.70 -12.08
C ASN A 1 13.36 -22.53 -12.01
N LEU A 2 12.31 -22.53 -12.84
CA LEU A 2 11.35 -21.41 -12.97
C LEU A 2 10.38 -21.32 -11.78
N LEU A 3 10.10 -22.46 -11.15
CA LEU A 3 9.20 -22.58 -10.00
C LEU A 3 9.78 -21.91 -8.75
N THR A 4 11.09 -22.00 -8.53
CA THR A 4 11.76 -21.31 -7.42
C THR A 4 11.81 -19.80 -7.62
N LYS A 5 11.99 -19.32 -8.85
CA LYS A 5 11.93 -17.88 -9.18
C LYS A 5 10.53 -17.29 -8.98
N LYS A 6 9.47 -18.04 -9.36
CA LYS A 6 8.08 -17.63 -9.11
C LYS A 6 7.79 -17.57 -7.61
N LYS A 7 8.17 -18.61 -6.84
CA LYS A 7 8.02 -18.62 -5.38
C LYS A 7 8.73 -17.45 -4.68
N GLN A 8 9.97 -17.14 -5.07
CA GLN A 8 10.74 -16.02 -4.50
C GLN A 8 10.10 -14.65 -4.80
N LYS A 9 9.61 -14.43 -6.03
CA LYS A 9 8.99 -13.15 -6.44
C LYS A 9 7.69 -12.86 -5.69
N THR A 10 6.95 -13.90 -5.32
CA THR A 10 5.62 -13.76 -4.69
C THR A 10 5.78 -13.39 -3.21
N LYS A 11 6.66 -14.09 -2.47
CA LYS A 11 7.00 -13.80 -1.07
C LYS A 11 7.43 -12.34 -0.84
N ILE A 12 8.28 -11.82 -1.73
CA ILE A 12 8.78 -10.45 -1.66
C ILE A 12 7.63 -9.45 -1.77
N LYS A 13 6.61 -9.72 -2.60
CA LYS A 13 5.51 -8.80 -2.82
C LYS A 13 4.71 -8.57 -1.54
N THR A 14 4.24 -9.64 -0.90
CA THR A 14 3.44 -9.56 0.33
C THR A 14 4.20 -8.88 1.47
N GLU A 15 5.47 -9.24 1.68
CA GLU A 15 6.32 -8.60 2.69
C GLU A 15 6.56 -7.11 2.39
N SER A 16 6.70 -6.75 1.11
CA SER A 16 6.88 -5.36 0.68
C SER A 16 5.63 -4.51 0.89
N GLU A 17 4.45 -5.07 0.62
CA GLU A 17 3.17 -4.39 0.89
C GLU A 17 2.98 -4.13 2.38
N VAL A 18 3.23 -5.14 3.23
CA VAL A 18 3.15 -4.98 4.69
C VAL A 18 4.17 -3.96 5.19
N ALA A 19 5.41 -4.00 4.70
CA ALA A 19 6.45 -3.04 5.04
C ALA A 19 6.05 -1.61 4.64
N ALA A 20 5.52 -1.43 3.43
CA ALA A 20 5.06 -0.13 2.95
C ALA A 20 3.94 0.44 3.84
N ILE A 21 2.93 -0.36 4.18
CA ILE A 21 1.85 0.08 5.09
C ILE A 21 2.42 0.51 6.45
N ASN A 22 3.32 -0.29 7.02
CA ASN A 22 3.93 0.01 8.32
C ASN A 22 4.78 1.29 8.29
N ILE A 23 5.53 1.53 7.21
CA ILE A 23 6.34 2.75 7.04
C ILE A 23 5.43 3.97 6.95
N VAL A 24 4.39 3.92 6.12
CA VAL A 24 3.44 5.04 6.00
C VAL A 24 2.78 5.33 7.34
N HIS A 25 2.34 4.30 8.07
CA HIS A 25 1.79 4.43 9.42
C HIS A 25 2.77 5.06 10.42
N LYS A 26 4.07 4.73 10.30
CA LYS A 26 5.10 5.21 11.23
C LYS A 26 5.46 6.68 11.00
N TYR A 27 5.44 7.14 9.76
CA TYR A 27 5.99 8.45 9.39
C TYR A 27 4.94 9.47 8.96
N THR A 28 3.68 9.09 8.80
CA THR A 28 2.62 9.99 8.34
C THR A 28 1.34 9.82 9.15
N GLN A 29 0.42 10.77 9.02
CA GLN A 29 -0.93 10.69 9.57
C GLN A 29 -1.96 10.20 8.55
N ILE A 30 -1.51 9.59 7.44
CA ILE A 30 -2.41 9.07 6.41
C ILE A 30 -3.25 7.93 7.01
N PRO A 31 -4.59 7.99 6.94
CA PRO A 31 -5.47 7.00 7.53
C PRO A 31 -5.44 5.71 6.71
N LEU A 32 -4.62 4.75 7.12
CA LEU A 32 -4.49 3.43 6.50
C LEU A 32 -5.01 2.29 7.38
N PRO A 33 -5.43 1.17 6.78
CA PRO A 33 -5.62 -0.08 7.50
C PRO A 33 -4.36 -0.48 8.28
N LYS A 34 -4.55 -1.05 9.48
CA LYS A 34 -3.48 -1.69 10.25
C LYS A 34 -3.38 -3.15 9.86
N VAL A 35 -2.17 -3.63 9.60
CA VAL A 35 -1.92 -5.06 9.39
C VAL A 35 -2.09 -5.79 10.73
N VAL A 36 -2.96 -6.80 10.75
CA VAL A 36 -3.24 -7.64 11.92
C VAL A 36 -2.41 -8.91 11.85
N ALA A 37 -2.37 -9.55 10.68
CA ALA A 37 -1.57 -10.74 10.41
C ALA A 37 -1.32 -10.84 8.89
N TYR A 38 -0.30 -11.59 8.49
CA TYR A 38 -0.06 -11.91 7.08
C TYR A 38 0.72 -13.21 6.95
N SER A 39 0.65 -13.83 5.78
CA SER A 39 1.53 -14.93 5.38
C SER A 39 2.04 -14.69 3.97
N SER A 40 3.37 -14.62 3.84
CA SER A 40 4.08 -14.51 2.56
C SER A 40 4.56 -15.85 2.02
N ASP A 41 4.39 -16.95 2.77
CA ASP A 41 4.70 -18.31 2.32
C ASP A 41 3.43 -18.96 1.78
N ASN A 42 3.52 -19.64 0.65
CA ASN A 42 2.40 -20.41 0.10
C ASN A 42 2.27 -21.81 0.73
N LYS A 43 3.11 -22.17 1.70
CA LYS A 43 2.97 -23.36 2.56
C LYS A 43 2.23 -23.06 3.87
N ASN A 44 1.19 -22.24 3.79
CA ASN A 44 0.31 -21.96 4.92
C ASN A 44 -1.03 -22.70 4.75
N GLU A 45 -1.91 -22.58 5.74
CA GLU A 45 -3.22 -23.23 5.84
C GLU A 45 -4.17 -22.96 4.65
N PHE A 46 -3.94 -21.91 3.87
CA PHE A 46 -4.73 -21.55 2.68
C PHE A 46 -3.98 -21.78 1.37
N GLU A 47 -2.73 -22.25 1.41
CA GLU A 47 -1.86 -22.51 0.25
C GLU A 47 -1.65 -21.28 -0.69
N VAL A 48 -2.01 -20.09 -0.21
CA VAL A 48 -1.93 -18.81 -0.93
C VAL A 48 -1.43 -17.73 0.01
N GLU A 49 -0.78 -16.70 -0.54
CA GLU A 49 -0.38 -15.54 0.25
C GLU A 49 -1.60 -14.71 0.67
N TRP A 50 -1.54 -14.13 1.86
CA TRP A 50 -2.64 -13.34 2.40
C TRP A 50 -2.17 -12.27 3.38
N ILE A 51 -2.96 -11.20 3.48
CA ILE A 51 -2.82 -10.14 4.49
C ILE A 51 -4.19 -9.94 5.12
N VAL A 52 -4.26 -10.01 6.44
CA VAL A 52 -5.43 -9.60 7.23
C VAL A 52 -5.16 -8.22 7.80
N MET A 53 -6.09 -7.30 7.56
CA MET A 53 -5.99 -5.89 7.98
C MET A 53 -7.31 -5.39 8.56
N THR A 54 -7.24 -4.32 9.35
CA THR A 54 -8.44 -3.65 9.88
C THR A 54 -9.29 -3.09 8.74
N ARG A 55 -10.61 -3.17 8.87
CA ARG A 55 -11.53 -2.57 7.88
C ARG A 55 -11.56 -1.05 8.03
N SER A 56 -11.22 -0.32 6.97
CA SER A 56 -11.47 1.11 6.88
C SER A 56 -12.94 1.36 6.56
N ASN A 57 -13.61 2.18 7.38
CA ASN A 57 -14.97 2.63 7.10
C ASN A 57 -14.93 3.77 6.08
N GLY A 58 -15.69 3.64 5.00
CA GLY A 58 -15.75 4.66 3.97
C GLY A 58 -16.46 4.18 2.71
N LYS A 59 -16.60 5.09 1.75
CA LYS A 59 -17.08 4.79 0.40
C LYS A 59 -16.00 5.22 -0.60
N PRO A 60 -15.72 4.42 -1.64
CA PRO A 60 -14.88 4.86 -2.73
C PRO A 60 -15.43 6.15 -3.34
N LEU A 61 -14.57 7.14 -3.60
CA LEU A 61 -14.98 8.39 -4.25
C LEU A 61 -15.53 8.13 -5.66
N ARG A 62 -14.92 7.18 -6.36
CA ARG A 62 -15.33 6.68 -7.67
C ARG A 62 -15.73 5.22 -7.58
N SER A 63 -16.78 4.86 -8.30
CA SER A 63 -17.23 3.48 -8.43
C SER A 63 -17.74 3.22 -9.84
N SER A 64 -17.68 1.97 -10.31
CA SER A 64 -18.31 1.55 -11.56
C SER A 64 -19.84 1.54 -11.46
N SER A 65 -20.39 1.50 -10.25
CA SER A 65 -21.82 1.68 -10.03
C SER A 65 -22.17 3.16 -9.95
N LYS A 66 -23.11 3.61 -10.80
CA LYS A 66 -23.63 4.99 -10.78
C LYS A 66 -24.18 5.40 -9.41
N THR A 67 -24.72 4.45 -8.64
CA THR A 67 -25.30 4.73 -7.32
C THR A 67 -24.26 4.80 -6.21
N ASN A 68 -23.05 4.30 -6.46
CA ASN A 68 -21.93 4.34 -5.51
C ASN A 68 -20.81 5.30 -5.96
N ASP A 69 -20.91 5.91 -7.15
CA ASP A 69 -20.01 6.98 -7.60
C ASP A 69 -20.44 8.28 -6.92
N ILE A 70 -19.76 8.64 -5.84
CA ILE A 70 -20.14 9.79 -5.02
C ILE A 70 -19.53 11.10 -5.53
N TRP A 71 -18.37 11.05 -6.18
CA TRP A 71 -17.66 12.24 -6.66
C TRP A 71 -18.51 13.22 -7.48
N PRO A 72 -19.27 12.80 -8.52
CA PRO A 72 -20.04 13.73 -9.34
C PRO A 72 -21.21 14.36 -8.56
N ASN A 73 -21.60 13.76 -7.43
CA ASN A 73 -22.70 14.22 -6.58
C ASN A 73 -22.21 15.13 -5.43
N LEU A 74 -20.90 15.28 -5.24
CA LEU A 74 -20.33 16.19 -4.25
C LEU A 74 -20.39 17.64 -4.75
N SER A 75 -20.65 18.57 -3.83
CA SER A 75 -20.52 20.00 -4.14
C SER A 75 -19.07 20.37 -4.45
N ILE A 76 -18.86 21.50 -5.11
CA ILE A 76 -17.52 22.01 -5.42
C ILE A 76 -16.69 22.19 -4.14
N ASP A 77 -17.30 22.66 -3.06
CA ASP A 77 -16.59 22.88 -1.80
C ASP A 77 -16.20 21.56 -1.12
N GLN A 78 -17.05 20.53 -1.21
CA GLN A 78 -16.70 19.18 -0.74
C GLN A 78 -15.55 18.59 -1.57
N GLN A 79 -15.58 18.73 -2.89
CA GLN A 79 -14.48 18.27 -3.76
C GLN A 79 -13.17 18.99 -3.43
N LYS A 80 -13.21 20.31 -3.23
CA LYS A 80 -12.03 21.10 -2.81
C LYS A 80 -11.48 20.63 -1.48
N SER A 81 -12.35 20.38 -0.49
CA SER A 81 -11.94 19.87 0.82
C SER A 81 -11.20 18.54 0.71
N ILE A 82 -11.71 17.60 -0.08
CA ILE A 82 -11.08 16.30 -0.30
C ILE A 82 -9.74 16.44 -1.02
N ILE A 83 -9.66 17.31 -2.03
CA ILE A 83 -8.41 17.57 -2.76
C ILE A 83 -7.36 18.17 -1.82
N ASN A 84 -7.74 19.13 -0.97
CA ASN A 84 -6.82 19.72 -0.01
C ASN A 84 -6.26 18.66 0.96
N GLU A 85 -7.12 17.78 1.49
CA GLU A 85 -6.71 16.68 2.35
C GLU A 85 -5.76 15.70 1.62
N LEU A 86 -6.05 15.37 0.36
CA LEU A 86 -5.16 14.54 -0.47
C LEU A 86 -3.80 15.21 -0.71
N VAL A 87 -3.77 16.52 -0.92
CA VAL A 87 -2.52 17.28 -1.07
C VAL A 87 -1.70 17.21 0.21
N GLU A 88 -2.33 17.34 1.38
CA GLU A 88 -1.66 17.18 2.67
C GLU A 88 -1.09 15.78 2.84
N TYR A 89 -1.83 14.73 2.45
CA TYR A 89 -1.32 13.35 2.48
C TYR A 89 -0.16 13.10 1.53
N VAL A 90 -0.23 13.61 0.29
CA VAL A 90 0.88 13.51 -0.67
C VAL A 90 2.11 14.25 -0.13
N ALA A 91 1.93 15.44 0.45
CA ALA A 91 3.03 16.19 1.05
C ALA A 91 3.68 15.43 2.22
N GLN A 92 2.88 14.84 3.12
CA GLN A 92 3.38 13.99 4.20
C GLN A 92 4.13 12.77 3.67
N PHE A 93 3.56 12.07 2.68
CA PHE A 93 4.20 10.92 2.06
C PHE A 93 5.58 11.28 1.47
N HIS A 94 5.67 12.42 0.77
CA HIS A 94 6.91 12.86 0.13
C HIS A 94 7.97 13.41 1.08
N ASN A 95 7.56 14.04 2.19
CA ASN A 95 8.48 14.80 3.05
C ASN A 95 8.80 14.08 4.37
N SER A 96 7.90 13.23 4.86
CA SER A 96 8.04 12.60 6.17
C SER A 96 8.61 11.18 6.08
N ILE A 97 8.43 10.49 4.95
CA ILE A 97 9.00 9.15 4.73
C ILE A 97 10.49 9.31 4.35
N PRO A 98 11.43 8.74 5.12
CA PRO A 98 12.85 8.80 4.79
C PRO A 98 13.12 8.18 3.42
N ARG A 99 13.72 8.95 2.51
CA ARG A 99 14.21 8.41 1.24
C ARG A 99 15.56 7.74 1.45
N SER A 100 15.67 6.51 0.98
CA SER A 100 16.97 5.94 0.62
C SER A 100 17.21 6.24 -0.86
N ASN A 101 18.44 6.59 -1.24
CA ASN A 101 18.86 6.84 -2.63
C ASN A 101 18.82 5.58 -3.53
N GLN A 102 18.03 4.57 -3.17
CA GLN A 102 17.88 3.33 -3.91
C GLN A 102 16.43 3.18 -4.37
N ILE A 103 16.24 2.80 -5.64
CA ILE A 103 14.94 2.42 -6.18
C ILE A 103 14.70 0.96 -5.76
N GLY A 104 13.59 0.63 -5.10
CA GLY A 104 13.31 -0.75 -4.72
C GLY A 104 12.14 -0.90 -3.75
N ASN A 105 11.87 -2.15 -3.38
CA ASN A 105 10.81 -2.48 -2.43
C ASN A 105 11.22 -2.23 -0.98
N TYR A 106 10.26 -2.01 -0.07
CA TYR A 106 10.54 -1.91 1.36
C TYR A 106 10.61 -3.27 2.05
N LYS A 107 11.48 -3.38 3.05
CA LYS A 107 11.53 -4.49 4.00
C LYS A 107 10.92 -4.09 5.34
N MET A 108 10.56 -5.08 6.16
CA MET A 108 9.95 -4.89 7.47
C MET A 108 10.75 -4.01 8.45
N ASN A 109 12.06 -3.90 8.28
CA ASN A 109 12.93 -3.02 9.07
C ASN A 109 13.05 -1.58 8.52
N GLY A 110 12.30 -1.23 7.46
CA GLY A 110 12.40 0.07 6.80
C GLY A 110 13.53 0.18 5.78
N GLU A 111 14.28 -0.90 5.54
CA GLU A 111 15.34 -0.91 4.53
C GLU A 111 14.79 -1.20 3.13
N ILE A 112 15.59 -0.88 2.11
CA ILE A 112 15.27 -1.23 0.72
C ILE A 112 15.74 -2.67 0.41
N GLY A 113 14.87 -3.42 -0.26
CA GLY A 113 15.07 -4.78 -0.75
C GLY A 113 16.13 -4.87 -1.85
N ALA A 114 16.93 -5.94 -1.84
CA ALA A 114 18.03 -6.16 -2.80
C ALA A 114 17.57 -6.48 -4.24
N ASP A 115 16.27 -6.70 -4.48
CA ASP A 115 15.71 -6.96 -5.82
C ASP A 115 15.39 -5.66 -6.60
N SER A 116 16.11 -4.59 -6.28
CA SER A 116 15.99 -3.22 -6.80
C SER A 116 16.27 -3.05 -8.29
N ASN A 117 17.00 -3.98 -8.93
CA ASN A 117 17.42 -3.84 -10.33
C ASN A 117 16.49 -4.51 -11.36
N LYS A 118 15.24 -4.90 -10.99
CA LYS A 118 14.37 -5.69 -11.88
C LYS A 118 12.94 -5.18 -12.09
N MET A 119 12.57 -4.03 -11.54
CA MET A 119 11.39 -3.31 -12.05
C MET A 119 11.87 -2.42 -13.20
N GLY A 120 11.73 -2.95 -14.42
CA GLY A 120 12.26 -2.35 -15.66
C GLY A 120 11.45 -1.16 -16.14
N PRO A 121 11.59 -0.76 -17.42
CA PRO A 121 10.40 -0.42 -18.19
C PRO A 121 9.46 -1.63 -18.32
#